data_AF-A0A5K1DV88-F1
#
_entry.id   AF-A0A5K1DV88-F1
#
_cell.length_a   1.000
_cell.length_b   1.000
_cell.length_c   1.000
_cell.angle_alpha   90.00
_cell.angle_beta   90.00
_cell.angle_gamma   90.00
#
_symmetry.space_group_name_H-M   'P 1'
#
loop_
_entity.id
_entity.type
_entity.pdbx_description
1 polymer ?
#
loop_
_entity_poly.entity_id
_entity_poly.type
_entity_poly.pdbx_seq_one_letter_code
_entity_poly.pdbx_strand_id
1 'polypeptide(L)'
;FPERQIEGSERRRFRLHFNDKLCHPIFTGSRIKMDGGKAIQIVILDSSGMVVNSGPLSSLKVEILILRGEFASDDQEDWTEEDFITSVVREREGKRPLLIGDTIISLRNGVGSVADLNITDNSCWMPSRKFRLGARVLHDSRTVERIREAKTEAFPVKDHRGE
;
A
#
# COMPACT_ATOMS: atom_id res chain seq x y z
N PHE A 1 -15.69 33.30 -26.23
CA PHE A 1 -16.00 32.57 -24.98
C PHE A 1 -17.51 32.49 -24.85
N PRO A 2 -18.09 31.39 -24.32
CA PRO A 2 -17.49 30.46 -23.35
C PRO A 2 -17.16 29.09 -23.98
N GLU A 3 -16.00 28.46 -23.73
CA GLU A 3 -15.59 27.77 -22.49
C GLU A 3 -16.67 26.85 -21.91
N ARG A 4 -16.57 25.55 -22.22
CA ARG A 4 -17.25 24.52 -21.44
C ARG A 4 -16.32 23.35 -21.14
N GLN A 5 -16.04 23.28 -19.85
CA GLN A 5 -15.77 22.10 -19.04
C GLN A 5 -14.46 21.37 -19.32
N ILE A 6 -13.45 21.88 -18.61
CA ILE A 6 -12.53 21.04 -17.83
C ILE A 6 -13.39 19.96 -17.15
N GLU A 7 -13.29 18.72 -17.62
CA GLU A 7 -13.69 17.54 -16.85
C GLU A 7 -12.79 17.51 -15.62
N GLY A 8 -13.26 18.20 -14.57
CA GLY A 8 -12.65 18.13 -13.26
C GLY A 8 -12.70 16.69 -12.81
N SER A 9 -11.53 16.09 -12.66
CA SER A 9 -11.20 14.98 -11.76
C SER A 9 -12.44 14.27 -11.23
N GLU A 10 -12.81 13.14 -11.83
CA GLU A 10 -13.57 12.14 -11.11
C GLU A 10 -12.72 11.75 -9.89
N ARG A 11 -12.91 12.47 -8.78
CA ARG A 11 -12.34 12.11 -7.49
C ARG A 11 -12.80 10.68 -7.24
N ARG A 12 -11.86 9.73 -7.39
CA ARG A 12 -12.14 8.31 -7.17
C ARG A 12 -12.85 8.18 -5.84
N ARG A 13 -14.08 7.67 -5.88
CA ARG A 13 -15.04 7.76 -4.77
C ARG A 13 -14.56 7.04 -3.51
N PHE A 14 -13.73 6.01 -3.70
CA PHE A 14 -13.22 5.17 -2.63
C PHE A 14 -11.70 4.99 -2.75
N ARG A 15 -11.01 4.94 -1.61
CA ARG A 15 -9.57 4.73 -1.53
C ARG A 15 -9.17 3.85 -0.36
N LEU A 16 -8.11 3.05 -0.55
CA LEU A 16 -7.41 2.42 0.55
C LEU A 16 -6.47 3.43 1.23
N HIS A 17 -6.24 3.25 2.52
CA HIS A 17 -5.32 4.07 3.30
C HIS A 17 -4.63 3.25 4.38
N PHE A 18 -3.33 3.47 4.59
CA PHE A 18 -2.61 2.93 5.74
C PHE A 18 -2.88 3.83 6.94
N ASN A 19 -3.57 3.29 7.95
CA ASN A 19 -3.96 4.04 9.13
C ASN A 19 -2.78 4.04 10.12
N ASP A 20 -1.99 5.12 10.10
CA ASP A 20 -0.78 5.43 10.89
C ASP A 20 0.54 5.37 10.07
N LYS A 21 1.67 5.72 10.69
CA LYS A 21 3.02 5.66 10.11
C LYS A 21 3.74 4.37 10.48
N LEU A 22 4.74 4.01 9.69
CA LEU A 22 5.60 2.87 9.97
C LEU A 22 6.58 3.17 11.11
N CYS A 23 6.83 2.17 11.96
CA CYS A 23 7.88 2.23 12.96
C CYS A 23 9.25 2.01 12.31
N HIS A 24 10.17 2.95 12.54
CA HIS A 24 11.52 2.91 11.99
C HIS A 24 12.56 2.67 13.10
N PRO A 25 13.71 2.06 12.79
CA PRO A 25 14.13 1.52 11.49
C PRO A 25 13.50 0.15 11.15
N ILE A 26 13.38 -0.15 9.85
CA ILE A 26 12.91 -1.44 9.34
C ILE A 26 14.11 -2.29 8.90
N PHE A 27 14.13 -3.55 9.33
CA PHE A 27 15.19 -4.50 9.03
C PHE A 27 14.69 -5.73 8.28
N THR A 28 15.56 -6.36 7.50
CA THR A 28 15.26 -7.61 6.77
C THR A 28 14.90 -8.74 7.73
N GLY A 29 13.87 -9.52 7.39
CA GLY A 29 13.40 -10.64 8.22
C GLY A 29 12.70 -10.24 9.52
N SER A 30 12.59 -8.94 9.84
CA SER A 30 11.82 -8.45 10.98
C SER A 30 10.37 -8.14 10.60
N ARG A 31 9.47 -8.27 11.58
CA ARG A 31 8.07 -7.86 11.43
C ARG A 31 7.99 -6.36 11.26
N ILE A 32 7.31 -5.93 10.21
CA ILE A 32 6.95 -4.53 10.00
C ILE A 32 5.82 -4.18 10.97
N LYS A 33 5.95 -3.03 11.61
CA LYS A 33 4.99 -2.52 12.59
C LYS A 33 4.66 -1.06 12.28
N MET A 34 3.47 -0.64 12.70
CA MET A 34 3.11 0.77 12.75
C MET A 34 3.67 1.41 14.02
N ASP A 35 3.59 2.74 14.09
CA ASP A 35 3.95 3.48 15.28
C ASP A 35 3.20 2.97 16.53
N GLY A 36 3.87 3.01 17.68
CA GLY A 36 3.40 2.37 18.91
C GLY A 36 3.42 0.83 18.88
N GLY A 37 4.08 0.21 17.90
CA GLY A 37 4.30 -1.25 17.84
C GLY A 37 3.07 -2.05 17.39
N LYS A 38 2.08 -1.37 16.82
CA LYS A 38 0.81 -1.97 16.38
C LYS A 38 0.97 -2.74 15.06
N ALA A 39 0.00 -3.62 14.80
CA ALA A 39 -0.18 -4.24 13.49
C ALA A 39 -0.43 -3.19 12.41
N ILE A 40 -0.04 -3.49 11.17
CA ILE A 40 -0.36 -2.68 10.00
C ILE A 40 -1.88 -2.66 9.85
N GLN A 41 -2.46 -1.45 9.78
CA GLN A 41 -3.89 -1.28 9.60
C GLN A 41 -4.17 -0.63 8.25
N ILE A 42 -5.04 -1.24 7.46
CA ILE A 42 -5.49 -0.72 6.18
C ILE A 42 -6.99 -0.47 6.28
N VAL A 43 -7.43 0.71 5.85
CA VAL A 43 -8.84 1.09 5.86
C VAL A 43 -9.29 1.49 4.46
N ILE A 44 -10.56 1.27 4.16
CA ILE A 44 -11.23 1.86 2.99
C ILE A 44 -11.97 3.11 3.40
N LEU A 45 -11.72 4.20 2.69
CA LEU A 45 -12.31 5.52 2.92
C LEU A 45 -13.19 5.92 1.74
N ASP A 46 -14.28 6.63 2.02
CA ASP A 46 -15.08 7.32 1.02
C ASP A 46 -14.51 8.72 0.66
N SER A 47 -15.22 9.44 -0.20
CA SER A 47 -14.85 10.79 -0.64
C SER A 47 -14.86 11.85 0.46
N SER A 48 -15.50 11.58 1.59
CA SER A 48 -15.48 12.44 2.78
C SER A 48 -14.30 12.11 3.71
N GLY A 49 -13.54 11.05 3.41
CA GLY A 49 -12.46 10.55 4.26
C GLY A 49 -12.95 9.69 5.43
N MET A 50 -14.22 9.28 5.42
CA MET A 50 -14.78 8.40 6.45
C MET A 50 -14.60 6.92 6.09
N VAL A 51 -14.43 6.08 7.10
CA VAL A 51 -14.30 4.62 6.91
C VAL A 51 -15.63 4.03 6.43
N VAL A 52 -15.56 3.28 5.33
CA VAL A 52 -16.72 2.56 4.78
C VAL A 52 -16.94 1.28 5.60
N ASN A 53 -17.80 1.37 6.60
CA ASN A 53 -17.97 0.31 7.60
C ASN A 53 -19.05 -0.74 7.27
N SER A 54 -19.76 -0.58 6.16
CA SER A 54 -20.88 -1.45 5.76
C SER A 54 -20.94 -1.65 4.25
N GLY A 55 -21.74 -2.62 3.82
CA GLY A 55 -21.91 -2.98 2.41
C GLY A 55 -20.74 -3.79 1.85
N PRO A 56 -20.77 -4.13 0.55
CA PRO A 56 -19.80 -5.04 -0.06
C PRO A 56 -18.35 -4.56 0.05
N LEU A 57 -18.14 -3.24 -0.03
CA LEU A 57 -16.82 -2.60 0.02
C LEU A 57 -16.14 -2.75 1.39
N SER A 58 -16.92 -2.93 2.46
CA SER A 58 -16.40 -3.10 3.82
C SER A 58 -15.74 -4.47 4.07
N SER A 59 -15.84 -5.39 3.10
CA SER A 59 -15.39 -6.78 3.20
C SER A 59 -14.41 -7.23 2.10
N LEU A 60 -13.79 -6.27 1.42
CA LEU A 60 -12.92 -6.54 0.27
C LEU A 60 -11.65 -7.29 0.66
N LYS A 61 -11.10 -8.03 -0.30
CA LYS A 61 -9.76 -8.58 -0.19
C LYS A 61 -8.73 -7.57 -0.68
N VAL A 62 -7.72 -7.32 0.15
CA VAL A 62 -6.64 -6.37 -0.12
C VAL A 62 -5.33 -7.14 -0.14
N GLU A 63 -4.54 -6.90 -1.18
CA GLU A 63 -3.17 -7.38 -1.33
C GLU A 63 -2.19 -6.26 -0.95
N ILE A 64 -1.21 -6.62 -0.13
CA ILE A 64 -0.10 -5.77 0.30
C ILE A 64 1.13 -6.13 -0.53
N LEU A 65 1.80 -5.11 -1.05
CA LEU A 65 2.89 -5.23 -2.02
C LEU A 65 4.05 -4.32 -1.64
N ILE A 66 5.21 -4.56 -2.23
CA ILE A 66 6.33 -3.62 -2.22
C ILE A 66 6.32 -2.79 -3.49
N LEU A 67 6.46 -1.48 -3.35
CA LEU A 67 6.60 -0.53 -4.46
C LEU A 67 7.99 0.10 -4.46
N ARG A 68 8.39 0.65 -5.61
CA ARG A 68 9.60 1.46 -5.76
C ARG A 68 9.57 2.66 -4.82
N GLY A 69 10.70 2.98 -4.17
CA GLY A 69 10.78 4.13 -3.26
C GLY A 69 10.51 5.48 -3.94
N GLU A 70 10.86 5.59 -5.21
CA GLU A 70 10.65 6.75 -6.09
C GLU A 70 9.23 6.84 -6.65
N PHE A 71 8.39 5.83 -6.44
CA PHE A 71 7.01 5.84 -6.94
C PHE A 71 6.16 6.87 -6.20
N ALA A 72 5.74 7.92 -6.92
CA ALA A 72 4.93 9.04 -6.46
C ALA A 72 5.53 9.74 -5.21
N SER A 73 5.75 11.05 -5.29
CA SER A 73 6.21 11.81 -4.12
C SER A 73 5.23 11.66 -2.95
N ASP A 74 5.68 11.88 -1.71
CA ASP A 74 4.86 11.59 -0.51
C ASP A 74 3.53 12.35 -0.51
N ASP A 75 3.49 13.52 -1.13
CA ASP A 75 2.32 14.40 -1.34
C ASP A 75 1.52 14.10 -2.62
N GLN A 76 2.09 13.36 -3.57
CA GLN A 76 1.39 13.00 -4.81
C GLN A 76 0.43 11.85 -4.55
N GLU A 77 -0.87 12.18 -4.53
CA GLU A 77 -1.98 11.23 -4.42
C GLU A 77 -2.62 10.86 -5.77
N ASP A 78 -2.10 11.38 -6.90
CA ASP A 78 -2.62 11.15 -8.25
C ASP A 78 -1.62 10.38 -9.15
N TRP A 79 -2.00 9.16 -9.54
CA TRP A 79 -1.30 8.15 -10.32
C TRP A 79 -2.35 7.25 -10.99
N THR A 80 -2.01 6.72 -12.16
CA THR A 80 -2.86 5.76 -12.88
C THR A 80 -2.75 4.36 -12.27
N GLU A 81 -3.68 3.46 -12.60
CA GLU A 81 -3.55 2.06 -12.19
C GLU A 81 -2.24 1.46 -12.74
N GLU A 82 -1.93 1.78 -13.99
CA GLU A 82 -0.75 1.34 -14.69
C GLU A 82 0.52 1.82 -13.98
N ASP A 83 0.57 3.08 -13.54
CA ASP A 83 1.69 3.60 -12.76
C ASP A 83 1.88 2.81 -11.46
N PHE A 84 0.78 2.48 -10.76
CA PHE A 84 0.85 1.67 -9.55
C PHE A 84 1.35 0.26 -9.85
N ILE A 85 0.77 -0.43 -10.83
CA ILE A 85 1.15 -1.81 -11.19
C ILE A 85 2.61 -1.87 -11.63
N THR A 86 3.04 -0.92 -12.47
CA THR A 86 4.43 -0.88 -12.94
C THR A 86 5.39 -0.57 -11.81
N SER A 87 4.95 0.10 -10.73
CA SER A 87 5.78 0.42 -9.55
C SER A 87 6.05 -0.77 -8.63
N VAL A 88 5.31 -1.87 -8.76
CA VAL A 88 5.46 -3.06 -7.91
C VAL A 88 6.85 -3.66 -8.11
N VAL A 89 7.55 -3.89 -7.00
CA VAL A 89 8.88 -4.48 -6.97
C VAL A 89 8.75 -5.96 -6.63
N ARG A 90 9.41 -6.79 -7.44
CA ARG A 90 9.56 -8.22 -7.18
C ARG A 90 10.94 -8.53 -6.61
N GLU A 91 11.07 -9.72 -6.05
CA GLU A 91 12.34 -10.27 -5.62
C GLU A 91 13.36 -10.31 -6.75
N ARG A 92 14.65 -10.27 -6.37
CA ARG A 92 15.74 -10.52 -7.31
C ARG A 92 15.73 -11.99 -7.74
N GLU A 93 16.23 -12.25 -8.94
CA GLU A 93 16.31 -13.60 -9.48
C GLU A 93 17.01 -14.56 -8.51
N GLY A 94 16.38 -15.72 -8.26
CA GLY A 94 16.89 -16.74 -7.33
C GLY A 94 16.76 -16.39 -5.84
N LYS A 95 16.09 -15.30 -5.46
CA LYS A 95 15.79 -14.97 -4.06
C LYS A 95 14.39 -15.43 -3.65
N ARG A 96 14.15 -15.42 -2.33
CA ARG A 96 12.81 -15.61 -1.76
C ARG A 96 11.92 -14.42 -2.12
N PRO A 97 10.57 -14.56 -2.07
CA PRO A 97 9.66 -13.44 -2.26
C PRO A 97 10.06 -12.25 -1.40
N LEU A 98 10.03 -11.05 -1.98
CA LEU A 98 10.51 -9.83 -1.30
C LEU A 98 9.68 -9.51 -0.05
N LEU A 99 8.39 -9.86 -0.07
CA LEU A 99 7.46 -9.72 1.03
C LEU A 99 6.89 -11.09 1.40
N ILE A 100 6.92 -11.42 2.69
CA ILE A 100 6.43 -12.69 3.23
C ILE A 100 5.51 -12.45 4.42
N GLY A 101 4.68 -13.45 4.75
CA GLY A 101 3.67 -13.39 5.80
C GLY A 101 2.25 -13.25 5.22
N ASP A 102 1.38 -12.55 5.93
CA ASP A 102 -0.02 -12.31 5.57
C ASP A 102 -0.13 -11.16 4.53
N THR A 103 0.28 -11.42 3.30
CA THR A 103 0.26 -10.41 2.21
C THR A 103 -1.13 -10.15 1.64
N ILE A 104 -2.12 -10.99 1.96
CA ILE A 104 -3.52 -10.82 1.55
C ILE A 104 -4.40 -10.85 2.78
N ILE A 105 -5.24 -9.82 2.93
CA ILE A 105 -6.21 -9.71 4.02
C ILE A 105 -7.61 -9.45 3.52
N SER A 106 -8.60 -9.77 4.35
CA SER A 106 -9.98 -9.34 4.15
C SER A 106 -10.29 -8.20 5.11
N LEU A 107 -10.91 -7.15 4.60
CA LEU A 107 -11.47 -6.09 5.41
C LEU A 107 -12.65 -6.65 6.24
N ARG A 108 -12.83 -6.11 7.46
CA ARG A 108 -13.98 -6.34 8.32
C ARG A 108 -14.48 -4.98 8.78
N ASN A 109 -15.71 -4.63 8.44
CA ASN A 109 -16.27 -3.29 8.68
C ASN A 109 -15.34 -2.19 8.13
N GLY A 110 -14.75 -2.42 6.95
CA GLY A 110 -13.87 -1.48 6.27
C GLY A 110 -12.43 -1.44 6.78
N VAL A 111 -12.07 -2.31 7.73
CA VAL A 111 -10.76 -2.31 8.39
C VAL A 111 -10.08 -3.68 8.25
N GLY A 112 -8.83 -3.68 7.80
CA GLY A 112 -7.95 -4.83 7.74
C GLY A 112 -6.75 -4.65 8.65
N SER A 113 -6.25 -5.74 9.23
CA SER A 113 -5.06 -5.72 10.09
C SER A 113 -4.10 -6.84 9.74
N VAL A 114 -2.81 -6.52 9.69
CA VAL A 114 -1.70 -7.43 9.39
C VAL A 114 -0.65 -7.35 10.49
N ALA A 115 -0.37 -8.48 11.13
CA ALA A 115 0.64 -8.57 12.18
C ALA A 115 1.94 -9.25 11.71
N ASP A 116 1.85 -10.13 10.71
CA ASP A 116 2.98 -10.90 10.21
C ASP A 116 3.29 -10.47 8.77
N LEU A 117 4.19 -9.51 8.62
CA LEU A 117 4.66 -9.02 7.33
C LEU A 117 6.12 -8.65 7.43
N ASN A 118 6.98 -9.31 6.65
CA ASN A 118 8.42 -9.12 6.73
C ASN A 118 9.00 -8.96 5.32
N ILE A 119 10.00 -8.07 5.20
CA ILE A 119 10.74 -7.88 3.94
C ILE A 119 12.00 -8.75 3.98
N THR A 120 12.26 -9.51 2.93
CA THR A 120 13.34 -10.52 2.92
C THR A 120 14.68 -10.02 2.38
N ASP A 121 14.70 -8.87 1.71
CA ASP A 121 15.89 -8.28 1.11
C ASP A 121 16.01 -6.81 1.49
N ASN A 122 17.23 -6.30 1.57
CA ASN A 122 17.46 -4.91 1.91
C ASN A 122 17.04 -4.01 0.73
N SER A 123 16.95 -2.70 0.94
CA SER A 123 16.60 -1.77 -0.12
C SER A 123 17.80 -1.21 -0.90
N CYS A 124 19.05 -1.62 -0.58
CA CYS A 124 20.25 -0.95 -1.09
C CYS A 124 20.48 -1.16 -2.59
N TRP A 125 19.89 -2.21 -3.17
CA TRP A 125 19.98 -2.52 -4.59
C TRP A 125 18.97 -1.74 -5.44
N MET A 126 18.05 -0.99 -4.82
CA MET A 126 17.14 -0.10 -5.51
C MET A 126 17.81 1.25 -5.82
N PRO A 127 17.47 1.91 -6.94
CA PRO A 127 17.98 3.25 -7.26
C PRO A 127 17.76 4.27 -6.14
N SER A 128 16.55 4.32 -5.57
CA SER A 128 16.20 5.21 -4.45
C SER A 128 16.72 4.74 -3.09
N ARG A 129 17.31 3.54 -3.01
CA ARG A 129 17.70 2.83 -1.79
C ARG A 129 16.55 2.67 -0.78
N LYS A 130 15.31 2.79 -1.23
CA LYS A 130 14.10 2.76 -0.40
C LYS A 130 13.02 1.91 -1.06
N PHE A 131 12.10 1.44 -0.23
CA PHE A 131 10.85 0.81 -0.64
C PHE A 131 9.65 1.63 -0.14
N ARG A 132 8.47 1.31 -0.65
CA ARG A 132 7.17 1.69 -0.07
C ARG A 132 6.33 0.44 0.12
N LEU A 133 5.42 0.45 1.10
CA LEU A 133 4.32 -0.50 1.12
C LEU A 133 3.21 0.05 0.21
N GLY A 134 2.67 -0.83 -0.63
CA GLY A 134 1.48 -0.59 -1.41
C GLY A 134 0.33 -1.47 -0.94
N ALA A 135 -0.90 -1.02 -1.13
CA ALA A 135 -2.08 -1.87 -0.94
C ALA A 135 -3.06 -1.67 -2.10
N ARG A 136 -3.55 -2.77 -2.67
CA ARG A 136 -4.57 -2.75 -3.72
C ARG A 136 -5.67 -3.75 -3.44
N VAL A 137 -6.85 -3.52 -3.97
CA VAL A 137 -7.93 -4.52 -3.93
C VAL A 137 -7.58 -5.63 -4.92
N LEU A 138 -7.69 -6.89 -4.49
CA LEU A 138 -7.63 -8.01 -5.42
C LEU A 138 -8.89 -7.96 -6.28
N HIS A 139 -8.71 -7.99 -7.60
CA HIS A 139 -9.82 -7.86 -8.55
C HIS A 139 -10.97 -8.79 -8.14
N ASP A 140 -12.06 -8.19 -7.66
CA ASP A 140 -13.29 -8.89 -7.32
C ASP A 140 -14.30 -8.53 -8.41
N SER A 141 -14.88 -9.52 -9.07
CA SER A 141 -15.92 -9.29 -10.08
C SER A 141 -17.17 -8.60 -9.49
N ARG A 142 -17.26 -8.50 -8.16
CA ARG A 142 -18.31 -7.79 -7.42
C ARG A 142 -18.03 -6.29 -7.27
N THR A 143 -16.81 -5.83 -7.47
CA THR A 143 -16.46 -4.40 -7.42
C THR A 143 -16.70 -3.76 -8.77
N VAL A 144 -17.85 -3.11 -8.93
CA VAL A 144 -18.17 -2.25 -10.08
C VAL A 144 -17.41 -0.92 -9.99
N GLU A 145 -17.07 -0.50 -8.77
CA GLU A 145 -16.43 0.79 -8.52
C GLU A 145 -14.90 0.68 -8.45
N ARG A 146 -14.22 1.66 -9.06
CA ARG A 146 -12.77 1.81 -8.96
C ARG A 146 -12.38 2.23 -7.54
N ILE A 147 -11.57 1.40 -6.89
CA ILE A 147 -11.00 1.72 -5.58
C ILE A 147 -9.54 2.11 -5.76
N ARG A 148 -9.17 3.26 -5.21
CA ARG A 148 -7.80 3.76 -5.27
C ARG A 148 -6.88 2.96 -4.35
N GLU A 149 -5.69 2.65 -4.85
CA GLU A 149 -4.64 1.97 -4.09
C GLU A 149 -4.06 2.88 -3.00
N ALA A 150 -3.44 2.29 -1.98
CA ALA A 150 -2.71 3.02 -0.96
C ALA A 150 -1.20 2.87 -1.16
N LYS A 151 -0.44 3.86 -0.68
CA LYS A 151 1.01 3.76 -0.47
C LYS A 151 1.40 4.37 0.87
N THR A 152 2.51 3.91 1.44
CA THR A 152 3.17 4.58 2.58
C THR A 152 4.18 5.62 2.09
N GLU A 153 4.72 6.41 3.02
CA GLU A 153 6.00 7.12 2.83
C GLU A 153 7.12 6.12 2.47
N ALA A 154 8.16 6.60 1.77
CA ALA A 154 9.31 5.76 1.38
C ALA A 154 10.28 5.53 2.54
N PHE A 155 10.67 4.27 2.77
CA PHE A 155 11.52 3.86 3.88
C PHE A 155 12.72 3.01 3.42
N PRO A 156 13.88 3.14 4.07
CA PRO A 156 14.99 2.21 3.87
C PRO A 156 14.74 0.90 4.62
N VAL A 157 15.16 -0.21 4.03
CA VAL A 157 15.24 -1.53 4.69
C VAL A 157 16.70 -1.91 4.83
N LYS A 158 17.13 -2.12 6.06
CA LYS A 158 18.52 -2.46 6.40
C LYS A 158 18.68 -3.96 6.63
N ASP A 159 19.86 -4.50 6.38
CA ASP A 159 20.15 -5.86 6.79
C ASP A 159 20.34 -5.96 8.31
N HIS A 160 19.86 -7.06 8.88
CA HIS A 160 20.21 -7.46 10.25
C HIS A 160 21.67 -7.94 10.37
N ARG A 161 22.28 -8.35 9.26
CA ARG A 161 23.66 -8.87 9.25
C ARG A 161 24.65 -7.71 9.18
N GLY A 162 25.09 -7.23 10.35
CA GLY A 162 26.15 -6.22 10.42
C GLY A 162 26.14 -5.30 11.64
N GLU A 163 25.47 -5.68 12.74
CA GLU A 163 25.85 -5.21 14.08
C GLU A 163 26.75 -6.26 14.75
#